data_AF-B6BHE7-F1
#
_entry.id   AF-B6BHE7-F1
#
_cell.length_a   1.000
_cell.length_b   1.000
_cell.length_c   1.000
_cell.angle_alpha   90.00
_cell.angle_beta   90.00
_cell.angle_gamma   90.00
#
_symmetry.space_group_name_H-M   'P 1'
#
loop_
_entity.id
_entity.type
_entity.pdbx_description
1 polymer ?
#
loop_
_entity_poly.entity_id
_entity_poly.type
_entity_poly.pdbx_seq_one_letter_code
_entity_poly.pdbx_strand_id
1 'polypeptide(L)' 'MTQDIVIILAMAVPMILFGVYPGLKLGEFLERKYDIDESMKRKVMIITTIVFTVTLSSLLYYL' A
#
# COMPACT_ATOMS: atom_id res chain seq x y z
N MET A 1 -6.46 -21.49 -18.48
CA MET A 1 -7.55 -20.59 -18.00
C MET A 1 -7.70 -20.61 -16.48
N THR A 2 -8.06 -21.73 -15.84
CA THR A 2 -8.20 -21.79 -14.37
C THR A 2 -6.88 -21.62 -13.62
N GLN A 3 -5.79 -22.22 -14.11
CA GLN A 3 -4.44 -22.02 -13.56
C GLN A 3 -3.98 -20.56 -13.65
N ASP A 4 -4.25 -19.89 -14.77
CA ASP A 4 -3.82 -18.49 -14.99
C ASP A 4 -4.47 -17.55 -13.98
N ILE A 5 -5.76 -17.75 -13.68
CA ILE A 5 -6.49 -16.98 -12.66
C ILE A 5 -5.89 -17.21 -11.26
N VAL A 6 -5.54 -18.45 -10.93
CA VAL A 6 -4.92 -18.79 -9.64
C VAL A 6 -3.54 -18.14 -9.51
N ILE A 7 -2.75 -18.13 -10.59
CA ILE A 7 -1.43 -17.49 -10.62
C ILE A 7 -1.58 -15.98 -10.43
N ILE A 8 -2.52 -15.33 -11.13
CA ILE A 8 -2.78 -13.90 -10.98
C ILE A 8 -3.19 -13.57 -9.54
N LEU A 9 -4.09 -14.34 -8.93
CA LEU A 9 -4.50 -14.14 -7.54
C LEU A 9 -3.33 -14.33 -6.56
N ALA A 10 -2.53 -15.37 -6.77
CA ALA A 10 -1.35 -15.66 -5.94
C ALA A 10 -0.29 -14.56 -6.02
N MET A 11 -0.16 -13.88 -7.17
CA MET A 11 0.76 -12.74 -7.33
C MET A 11 0.15 -11.40 -6.91
N ALA A 12 -1.15 -11.21 -7.08
CA ALA A 12 -1.83 -9.96 -6.73
C ALA A 12 -1.84 -9.72 -5.21
N VAL A 13 -2.05 -10.77 -4.40
CA VAL A 13 -2.04 -10.66 -2.94
C VAL A 13 -0.73 -10.08 -2.39
N PRO A 14 0.47 -10.66 -2.67
CA PRO A 14 1.72 -10.11 -2.18
C PRO A 14 1.99 -8.72 -2.75
N MET A 15 1.61 -8.41 -3.99
CA MET A 15 1.75 -7.06 -4.55
C MET A 15 0.88 -6.03 -3.82
N ILE A 16 -0.38 -6.36 -3.53
CA ILE A 16 -1.29 -5.48 -2.78
C ILE A 16 -0.76 -5.26 -1.36
N LEU A 17 -0.32 -6.33 -0.70
CA LEU A 17 0.30 -6.23 0.62
C LEU A 17 1.53 -5.32 0.58
N PHE A 18 2.40 -5.46 -0.44
CA PHE A 18 3.59 -4.62 -0.57
C PHE A 18 3.25 -3.14 -0.81
N GLY A 19 2.20 -2.85 -1.59
CA GLY A 19 1.76 -1.49 -1.86
C GLY A 19 1.11 -0.82 -0.65
N VAL A 20 0.29 -1.54 0.11
CA VAL A 20 -0.50 -0.99 1.22
C VAL A 20 0.26 -1.00 2.55
N TYR A 21 1.18 -1.96 2.76
CA TYR A 21 1.97 -2.09 3.99
C TYR A 21 2.66 -0.80 4.46
N PRO A 22 3.37 -0.03 3.61
CA PRO A 22 4.01 1.21 4.06
C PRO A 22 2.99 2.25 4.54
N GLY A 23 1.82 2.32 3.89
CA GLY A 23 0.76 3.23 4.34
C GLY A 23 0.11 2.79 5.65
N LEU A 24 -0.02 1.49 5.86
CA LEU A 24 -0.57 0.92 7.09
C LEU A 24 0.39 1.15 8.27
N LYS A 25 1.69 0.91 8.07
CA LYS A 25 2.74 1.16 9.08
C LYS A 25 2.86 2.65 9.42
N LEU A 26 2.76 3.55 8.43
CA LEU A 26 2.75 4.99 8.66
C LEU A 26 1.48 5.45 9.41
N GLY A 27 0.32 4.91 9.05
CA GLY A 27 -0.93 5.18 9.75
C GLY A 27 -0.86 4.80 11.23
N GLU A 28 -0.38 3.59 11.55
CA GLU A 28 -0.19 3.14 12.94
C GLU A 28 0.85 3.96 13.70
N PHE A 29 1.94 4.37 13.04
CA PHE A 29 2.95 5.22 13.66
C PHE A 29 2.38 6.58 14.06
N LEU A 30 1.58 7.18 13.17
CA LEU A 30 0.95 8.48 13.42
C LEU A 30 -0.15 8.37 14.47
N GLU A 31 -0.92 7.29 14.48
CA GLU A 31 -1.91 6.97 15.52
C GLU A 31 -1.26 6.93 16.91
N ARG A 32 -0.18 6.15 17.08
CA ARG A 32 0.51 6.07 18.37
C ARG A 32 1.16 7.38 18.81
N LYS A 33 1.60 8.21 17.86
CA LYS A 33 2.36 9.43 18.16
C LYS A 33 1.48 10.66 18.36
N TYR A 34 0.33 10.74 17.69
CA TYR A 34 -0.53 11.92 17.65
C TYR A 34 -1.98 11.64 18.05
N ASP A 35 -2.32 10.41 18.46
CA ASP A 35 -3.67 9.99 18.87
C ASP A 35 -4.76 10.35 17.84
N ILE A 36 -4.45 10.09 16.56
CA ILE A 36 -5.33 10.45 15.43
C ILE A 36 -6.48 9.46 15.28
N ASP A 37 -7.66 10.00 14.95
CA ASP A 37 -8.87 9.26 14.65
C ASP A 37 -8.72 8.25 13.50
N GLU A 38 -9.51 7.17 13.55
CA GLU A 38 -9.59 6.11 12.54
C GLU A 38 -9.86 6.68 11.13
N SER A 39 -10.63 7.77 11.06
CA SER A 39 -10.93 8.47 9.80
C SER A 39 -9.68 9.13 9.19
N MET A 40 -8.80 9.70 10.01
CA MET A 40 -7.53 10.27 9.58
C MET A 40 -6.52 9.18 9.24
N LYS A 41 -6.43 8.12 10.04
CA LYS A 41 -5.59 6.95 9.76
C LYS A 41 -5.88 6.36 8.38
N ARG A 42 -7.16 6.22 8.02
CA ARG A 42 -7.57 5.72 6.70
C ARG A 42 -7.16 6.66 5.57
N LYS A 43 -7.32 7.96 5.74
CA LYS A 43 -6.88 8.98 4.76
C LYS A 43 -5.37 8.94 4.56
N VAL A 44 -4.61 8.90 5.66
CA VAL A 44 -3.15 8.80 5.63
C VAL A 44 -2.73 7.56 4.85
N MET A 45 -3.28 6.39 5.19
CA MET A 45 -2.99 5.12 4.52
C MET A 45 -3.18 5.24 2.99
N ILE A 46 -4.34 5.71 2.53
CA ILE A 46 -4.65 5.87 1.11
C ILE A 46 -3.64 6.81 0.42
N ILE A 47 -3.37 7.98 1.02
CA ILE A 47 -2.44 8.97 0.46
C ILE A 47 -1.05 8.38 0.34
N THR A 48 -0.53 7.75 1.41
CA THR A 48 0.79 7.12 1.40
C THR A 48 0.89 5.99 0.39
N THR A 49 -0.14 5.17 0.22
CA THR A 49 -0.17 4.10 -0.79
C THR A 49 -0.08 4.68 -2.19
N ILE A 50 -0.85 5.73 -2.50
CA ILE A 50 -0.81 6.39 -3.81
C ILE A 50 0.57 6.99 -4.07
N VAL A 51 1.10 7.76 -3.12
CA VAL A 51 2.43 8.39 -3.24
C VAL A 51 3.52 7.34 -3.41
N PHE A 52 3.49 6.28 -2.60
CA PHE A 52 4.45 5.18 -2.69
C PHE A 52 4.36 4.47 -4.04
N THR A 53 3.15 4.18 -4.52
CA THR A 53 2.93 3.54 -5.82
C THR A 53 3.41 4.40 -6.98
N VAL A 54 3.12 5.71 -6.97
CA VAL A 54 3.61 6.66 -8.00
C VAL A 54 5.14 6.75 -7.96
N THR A 55 5.71 6.80 -6.75
CA THR A 55 7.17 6.86 -6.56
C THR A 55 7.83 5.58 -7.07
N LEU A 56 7.33 4.40 -6.72
CA LEU A 56 7.81 3.11 -7.22
C LEU A 56 7.68 2.99 -8.72
N SER A 57 6.53 3.37 -9.28
CA SER A 57 6.29 3.32 -10.73
C SER A 57 7.24 4.26 -11.47
N SER A 58 7.48 5.45 -10.92
CA SER A 58 8.44 6.40 -11.48
C SER A 58 9.86 5.85 -11.38
N LEU A 59 10.24 5.27 -10.23
CA LEU A 59 11.56 4.67 -10.04
C LEU A 59 11.80 3.52 -11.04
N LEU A 60 10.79 2.67 -11.24
CA LEU A 60 10.83 1.55 -12.19
C LEU A 60 10.93 2.02 -13.65
N TYR A 61 10.41 3.21 -13.97
CA TYR A 61 10.51 3.78 -15.32
C TYR A 61 11.93 4.31 -15.64
N TYR A 62 12.65 4.79 -14.63
CA TYR A 62 14.00 5.33 -14.79
C TYR A 62 15.14 4.31 -14.57
N LEU A 63 14.82 3.12 -14.03
CA LEU A 63 15.72 1.98 -13.86
C LEU A 63 15.64 1.03 -15.05
#